data_AF-A0A660Y4T9-F1
#
_entry.id   AF-A0A660Y4T9-F1
#
_cell.length_a   1.000
_cell.length_b   1.000
_cell.length_c   1.000
_cell.angle_alpha   90.00
_cell.angle_beta   90.00
_cell.angle_gamma   90.00
#
_symmetry.space_group_name_H-M   'P 1'
#
loop_
_entity.id
_entity.type
_entity.pdbx_description
1 polymer ?
#
loop_
_entity_poly.entity_id
_entity_poly.type
_entity_poly.pdbx_seq_one_letter_code
_entity_poly.pdbx_strand_id
1 'polypeptide(L)'
;MRKKEKATLRKELDRLGFDWKSGRILVQEVFENMFHAWSDSEGARWVDFDDPILDLEFGGFGDEVQCPRFVAEDKEAIYFPAQYDGDTWVEKVYKDIGRYLDWKNYESPYPGA
;
A
#
# COMPACT_ATOMS: atom_id res chain seq x y z
N MET A 1 25.55 -9.40 -4.65
CA MET A 1 24.26 -9.04 -4.03
C MET A 1 23.15 -9.51 -4.96
N ARG A 2 22.17 -10.30 -4.47
CA ARG A 2 20.96 -10.58 -5.28
C ARG A 2 20.20 -9.26 -5.42
N LYS A 3 19.86 -8.86 -6.63
CA LYS A 3 18.91 -7.76 -6.88
C LYS A 3 17.62 -8.12 -6.13
N LYS A 4 17.24 -7.32 -5.12
CA LYS A 4 15.93 -7.44 -4.48
C LYS A 4 14.90 -7.16 -5.58
N GLU A 5 13.89 -8.01 -5.71
CA GLU A 5 12.86 -7.82 -6.73
C GLU A 5 12.06 -6.56 -6.37
N LYS A 6 11.95 -5.62 -7.31
CA LYS A 6 11.21 -4.39 -7.08
C LYS A 6 9.71 -4.69 -7.11
N ALA A 7 8.97 -4.09 -6.18
CA ALA A 7 7.52 -4.20 -6.08
C ALA A 7 6.85 -3.14 -6.93
N THR A 8 5.59 -3.37 -7.31
CA THR A 8 4.72 -2.33 -7.87
C THR A 8 3.43 -2.29 -7.05
N LEU A 9 2.69 -1.18 -7.12
CA LEU A 9 1.45 -1.05 -6.36
C LEU A 9 0.43 -2.10 -6.80
N ARG A 10 0.37 -2.40 -8.11
CA ARG A 10 -0.45 -3.48 -8.66
C ARG A 10 -0.10 -4.84 -8.03
N LYS A 11 1.18 -5.21 -8.03
CA LYS A 11 1.65 -6.48 -7.46
C LYS A 11 1.31 -6.61 -5.98
N GLU A 12 1.48 -5.55 -5.20
CA GLU A 12 1.17 -5.56 -3.77
C GLU A 12 -0.33 -5.65 -3.50
N LEU A 13 -1.15 -4.90 -4.23
CA LEU A 13 -2.60 -4.97 -4.12
C LEU A 13 -3.15 -6.35 -4.53
N ASP A 14 -2.62 -6.95 -5.60
CA ASP A 14 -2.93 -8.32 -6.01
C ASP A 14 -2.56 -9.32 -4.91
N ARG A 15 -1.36 -9.21 -4.34
CA ARG A 15 -0.87 -10.07 -3.24
C ARG A 15 -1.76 -9.98 -2.01
N LEU A 16 -2.29 -8.79 -1.70
CA LEU A 16 -3.16 -8.54 -0.55
C LEU A 16 -4.65 -8.83 -0.83
N GLY A 17 -4.98 -9.26 -2.06
CA GLY A 17 -6.33 -9.63 -2.47
C GLY A 17 -7.28 -8.45 -2.60
N PHE A 18 -6.81 -7.34 -3.15
CA PHE A 18 -7.64 -6.18 -3.49
C PHE A 18 -8.69 -6.56 -4.55
N ASP A 19 -9.96 -6.22 -4.30
CA ASP A 19 -11.04 -6.43 -5.28
C ASP A 19 -11.07 -5.27 -6.30
N TRP A 20 -10.32 -5.40 -7.39
CA TRP A 20 -10.28 -4.41 -8.49
C TRP A 20 -11.64 -4.08 -9.10
N LYS A 21 -12.68 -4.92 -8.94
CA LYS A 21 -14.01 -4.64 -9.50
C LYS A 21 -14.81 -3.64 -8.67
N SER A 22 -14.63 -3.67 -7.34
CA SER A 22 -15.35 -2.78 -6.42
C SER A 22 -14.45 -1.73 -5.78
N GLY A 23 -13.14 -1.89 -5.93
CA GLY A 23 -12.12 -1.06 -5.35
C GLY A 23 -11.95 0.27 -6.06
N ARG A 24 -11.42 1.23 -5.31
CA ARG A 24 -11.02 2.55 -5.78
C ARG A 24 -9.69 2.94 -5.16
N ILE A 25 -8.86 3.65 -5.91
CA ILE A 25 -7.51 4.04 -5.49
C ILE A 25 -7.38 5.55 -5.65
N LEU A 26 -7.09 6.24 -4.55
CA LEU A 26 -6.73 7.65 -4.53
C LEU A 26 -5.22 7.75 -4.37
N VAL A 27 -4.53 8.39 -5.31
CA VAL A 27 -3.10 8.69 -5.18
C VAL A 27 -2.90 10.17 -4.95
N GLN A 28 -1.99 10.51 -4.04
CA GLN A 28 -1.52 11.86 -3.82
C GLN A 28 -0.26 12.11 -4.64
N GLU A 29 -0.35 13.05 -5.58
CA GLU A 29 0.77 13.44 -6.45
C GLU A 29 1.77 14.30 -5.65
N VAL A 30 3.06 14.10 -5.95
CA VAL A 30 4.18 14.76 -5.25
C VAL A 30 4.95 15.63 -6.23
N PHE A 31 5.39 16.80 -5.78
CA PHE A 31 6.35 17.61 -6.54
C PHE A 31 7.72 16.90 -6.49
N GLU A 32 8.31 16.67 -7.67
CA GLU A 32 9.67 16.14 -7.90
C GLU A 32 9.97 14.66 -7.56
N ASN A 33 9.83 13.83 -8.60
CA ASN A 33 10.72 12.79 -9.14
C ASN A 33 11.69 11.90 -8.33
N MET A 34 11.97 12.02 -7.03
CA MET A 34 12.88 11.02 -6.39
C MET A 34 12.58 10.57 -4.95
N PHE A 35 11.74 11.26 -4.16
CA PHE A 35 11.48 10.85 -2.76
C PHE A 35 10.00 10.99 -2.35
N HIS A 36 9.17 10.11 -2.91
CA HIS A 36 7.71 10.22 -2.90
C HIS A 36 7.03 10.34 -1.53
N ALA A 37 7.66 9.94 -0.43
CA ALA A 37 6.98 9.90 0.88
C ALA A 37 6.89 11.28 1.57
N TRP A 38 7.89 12.15 1.42
CA TRP A 38 8.03 13.39 2.22
C TRP A 38 7.94 14.70 1.43
N SER A 39 7.82 14.63 0.11
CA SER A 39 7.65 15.80 -0.75
C SER A 39 6.30 16.51 -0.53
N ASP A 40 6.22 17.79 -0.87
CA ASP A 40 4.97 18.52 -0.85
C ASP A 40 3.94 17.90 -1.83
N SER A 41 2.67 17.94 -1.45
CA SER A 41 1.57 17.45 -2.28
C SER A 41 1.15 18.48 -3.32
N GLU A 42 1.04 18.07 -4.58
CA GLU A 42 0.46 18.89 -5.65
C GLU A 42 -1.06 18.73 -5.74
N GLY A 43 -1.56 17.57 -5.32
CA GLY A 43 -2.98 17.24 -5.40
C GLY A 43 -3.22 15.76 -5.14
N ALA A 44 -4.48 15.35 -5.30
CA ALA A 44 -4.87 13.94 -5.26
C ALA A 44 -5.85 13.64 -6.38
N ARG A 45 -5.73 12.44 -6.95
CA ARG A 45 -6.59 11.98 -8.04
C ARG A 45 -6.96 10.52 -7.90
N TRP A 46 -8.12 10.18 -8.43
CA TRP A 46 -8.52 8.78 -8.59
C TRP A 46 -7.71 8.14 -9.73
N VAL A 47 -7.45 6.85 -9.55
CA VAL A 47 -6.60 6.05 -10.43
C VAL A 47 -7.43 4.93 -11.03
N ASP A 48 -7.41 4.84 -12.35
CA ASP A 48 -8.04 3.77 -13.10
C ASP A 48 -7.13 2.53 -13.18
N PHE A 49 -7.69 1.39 -13.58
CA PHE A 49 -6.97 0.11 -13.59
C PHE A 49 -5.71 0.11 -14.48
N ASP A 50 -5.70 0.89 -15.55
CA ASP A 50 -4.62 0.99 -16.53
C ASP A 50 -3.63 2.14 -16.26
N ASP A 51 -3.78 2.83 -15.13
CA ASP A 51 -2.92 3.95 -14.79
C ASP A 51 -1.46 3.51 -14.57
N PRO A 52 -0.48 4.15 -15.23
CA PRO A 52 0.93 3.80 -15.11
C PRO A 52 1.48 3.84 -13.67
N ILE A 53 0.88 4.63 -12.78
CA ILE A 53 1.31 4.74 -11.39
C ILE A 53 1.24 3.41 -10.65
N LEU A 54 0.34 2.52 -11.07
CA LEU A 54 0.16 1.19 -10.49
C LEU A 54 1.34 0.26 -10.79
N ASP A 55 2.07 0.55 -11.88
CA ASP A 55 3.17 -0.27 -12.41
C ASP A 55 4.54 0.38 -12.19
N LEU A 56 4.60 1.54 -11.52
CA LEU A 56 5.86 2.12 -11.08
C LEU A 56 6.52 1.22 -10.05
N GLU A 57 7.78 0.89 -10.32
CA GLU A 57 8.58 0.10 -9.42
C GLU A 57 9.01 0.93 -8.21
N PHE A 58 8.76 0.42 -7.02
CA PHE A 58 9.33 0.92 -5.78
C PHE A 58 10.08 -0.19 -5.05
N GLY A 59 11.01 0.22 -4.20
CA GLY A 59 11.91 -0.66 -3.48
C GLY A 59 11.69 -0.62 -1.98
N GLY A 60 12.52 -1.40 -1.28
CA GLY A 60 12.51 -1.53 0.17
C GLY A 60 13.76 -0.94 0.81
N PHE A 61 14.19 -1.46 1.96
CA PHE A 61 15.37 -0.97 2.69
C PHE A 61 16.57 -0.68 1.79
N GLY A 62 16.99 0.60 1.73
CA GLY A 62 18.13 1.07 0.93
C GLY A 62 17.81 1.46 -0.51
N ASP A 63 16.55 1.37 -0.96
CA ASP A 63 16.11 1.87 -2.26
C ASP A 63 15.66 3.34 -2.17
N GLU A 64 16.05 4.13 -3.18
CA GLU A 64 15.71 5.56 -3.28
C GLU A 64 14.22 5.78 -3.55
N VAL A 65 13.58 4.87 -4.31
CA VAL A 65 12.18 4.97 -4.70
C VAL A 65 11.31 4.24 -3.69
N GLN A 66 10.54 5.02 -2.91
CA GLN A 66 9.63 4.53 -1.89
C GLN A 66 8.22 4.27 -2.46
N CYS A 67 7.37 3.55 -1.71
CA CYS A 67 5.99 3.27 -2.10
C CYS A 67 5.22 4.59 -2.37
N PRO A 68 4.40 4.66 -3.43
CA PRO A 68 3.58 5.84 -3.71
C PRO A 68 2.70 6.25 -2.52
N ARG A 69 2.35 7.54 -2.43
CA ARG A 69 1.36 8.01 -1.44
C ARG A 69 -0.04 7.71 -1.94
N PHE A 70 -0.69 6.71 -1.38
CA PHE A 70 -2.03 6.32 -1.82
C PHE A 70 -2.92 5.88 -0.67
N VAL A 71 -4.21 5.86 -0.93
CA VAL A 71 -5.19 5.07 -0.17
C VAL A 71 -6.02 4.31 -1.18
N ALA A 72 -6.05 2.99 -1.05
CA ALA A 72 -7.00 2.16 -1.78
C ALA A 72 -8.06 1.62 -0.82
N GLU A 73 -9.25 1.41 -1.34
CA GLU A 73 -10.37 0.90 -0.56
C GLU A 73 -11.20 -0.01 -1.46
N ASP A 74 -11.49 -1.22 -0.98
CA ASP A 74 -12.51 -2.09 -1.57
C ASP A 74 -13.64 -2.32 -0.56
N LYS A 75 -14.55 -3.28 -0.80
CA LYS A 75 -15.66 -3.55 0.13
C LYS A 75 -15.20 -4.04 1.50
N GLU A 76 -14.08 -4.74 1.58
CA GLU A 76 -13.64 -5.46 2.78
C GLU A 76 -12.57 -4.70 3.56
N ALA A 77 -11.70 -3.93 2.88
CA ALA A 77 -10.49 -3.38 3.46
C ALA A 77 -10.09 -2.01 2.89
N ILE A 78 -9.17 -1.38 3.62
CA ILE A 78 -8.43 -0.18 3.26
C ILE A 78 -6.96 -0.58 3.14
N TYR A 79 -6.27 -0.02 2.16
CA TYR A 79 -4.86 -0.29 1.87
C TYR A 79 -4.11 1.04 1.79
N PHE A 80 -2.93 1.11 2.37
CA PHE A 80 -2.15 2.35 2.43
C PHE A 80 -0.64 2.03 2.56
N PRO A 81 0.25 2.95 2.18
CA PRO A 81 1.68 2.74 2.30
C PRO A 81 2.11 2.77 3.77
N ALA A 82 3.04 1.90 4.14
CA ALA A 82 3.72 1.90 5.41
C ALA A 82 5.23 1.95 5.23
N GLN A 83 5.93 2.40 6.28
CA GLN A 83 7.37 2.51 6.29
C GLN A 83 7.91 2.23 7.70
N TYR A 84 9.00 1.47 7.78
CA TYR A 84 9.80 1.30 8.99
C TYR A 84 11.26 1.06 8.63
N ASP A 85 12.18 1.73 9.33
CA ASP A 85 13.63 1.66 9.12
C ASP A 85 14.08 1.80 7.65
N GLY A 86 13.33 2.53 6.82
CA GLY A 86 13.65 2.74 5.40
C GLY A 86 13.18 1.62 4.47
N ASP A 87 12.53 0.57 4.99
CA ASP A 87 11.73 -0.38 4.20
C ASP A 87 10.30 0.14 4.05
N THR A 88 9.66 -0.15 2.91
CA THR A 88 8.29 0.29 2.63
C THR A 88 7.48 -0.82 1.97
N TRP A 89 6.19 -0.87 2.31
CA TRP A 89 5.25 -1.89 1.85
C TRP A 89 3.82 -1.33 1.87
N VAL A 90 2.85 -2.16 1.43
CA VAL A 90 1.43 -1.85 1.55
C VAL A 90 0.83 -2.55 2.76
N GLU A 91 0.22 -1.79 3.65
CA GLU A 91 -0.59 -2.30 4.75
C GLU A 91 -2.03 -2.54 4.30
N LYS A 92 -2.70 -3.48 4.98
CA LYS A 92 -4.12 -3.79 4.77
C LYS A 92 -4.85 -3.75 6.10
N VAL A 93 -5.90 -2.95 6.17
CA VAL A 93 -6.82 -2.90 7.30
C VAL A 93 -8.22 -3.32 6.88
N TYR A 94 -8.71 -4.44 7.42
CA TYR A 94 -10.11 -4.86 7.27
C TYR A 94 -11.04 -3.88 7.99
N LYS A 95 -12.16 -3.58 7.36
CA LYS A 95 -13.21 -2.72 7.93
C LYS A 95 -14.06 -3.45 8.98
N ASP A 96 -14.08 -4.78 8.90
CA ASP A 96 -14.72 -5.65 9.88
C ASP A 96 -13.71 -6.08 10.95
N ILE A 97 -13.89 -5.61 12.18
CA ILE A 97 -13.03 -5.96 13.31
C ILE A 97 -13.03 -7.47 13.60
N GLY A 98 -14.12 -8.18 13.25
CA GLY A 98 -14.24 -9.62 13.41
C GLY A 98 -13.19 -10.40 12.62
N ARG A 99 -12.61 -9.81 11.56
CA ARG A 99 -11.52 -10.41 10.78
C ARG A 99 -10.21 -10.52 11.55
N TYR A 100 -10.06 -9.78 12.64
CA TYR A 100 -8.84 -9.76 13.46
C TYR A 100 -8.92 -10.65 14.70
N LEU A 101 -10.12 -11.13 15.04
CA LEU A 101 -10.34 -11.91 16.25
C LEU A 101 -10.08 -13.39 15.99
N ASP A 102 -9.45 -14.06 16.95
CA ASP A 102 -9.34 -15.52 16.94
C ASP A 102 -10.62 -16.11 17.53
N TRP A 103 -11.61 -16.34 16.68
CA TRP A 103 -12.87 -16.96 17.10
C TRP A 103 -12.75 -18.40 17.56
N LYS A 104 -11.62 -19.08 17.27
CA LYS A 104 -11.39 -20.45 17.70
C LYS A 104 -10.94 -20.49 19.16
N ASN A 105 -10.09 -19.56 19.55
CA ASN A 105 -9.54 -19.48 20.91
C ASN A 105 -10.18 -18.38 21.77
N TYR A 106 -11.07 -17.56 21.19
CA TYR A 106 -11.72 -16.40 21.81
C TYR A 106 -10.71 -15.36 22.33
N GLU A 107 -9.63 -15.16 21.56
CA GLU A 107 -8.57 -14.21 21.88
C GLU A 107 -8.67 -12.98 20.97
N SER A 108 -8.42 -11.81 21.56
CA SER A 108 -8.14 -10.59 20.81
C SER A 108 -6.67 -10.58 20.39
N PRO A 109 -6.33 -10.11 19.18
CA PRO A 109 -4.95 -10.03 18.74
C PRO A 109 -4.15 -9.13 19.68
N TYR A 110 -2.90 -9.51 19.94
CA TYR A 110 -1.98 -8.69 20.72
C TYR A 110 -1.53 -7.48 19.87
N PRO A 111 -1.78 -6.24 20.29
CA PRO A 111 -1.52 -5.04 19.47
C PRO A 111 -0.02 -4.65 19.38
N GLY A 112 0.92 -5.56 19.69
CA GLY A 112 2.35 -5.24 19.82
C GLY A 112 3.31 -6.36 19.45
N ALA A 113 2.95 -7.21 18.47
CA ALA A 113 3.89 -8.16 17.86
C ALA A 113 4.44 -7.62 16.55
#